data_AF-A0A382F4E4-F1
#
_entry.id   AF-A0A382F4E4-F1
#
_cell.length_a   1.000
_cell.length_b   1.000
_cell.length_c   1.000
_cell.angle_alpha   90.00
_cell.angle_beta   90.00
_cell.angle_gamma   90.00
#
_symmetry.space_group_name_H-M   'P 1'
#
loop_
_entity.id
_entity.type
_entity.pdbx_description
1 polymer ?
#
loop_
_entity_poly.entity_id
_entity_poly.type
_entity_poly.pdbx_seq_one_letter_code
_entity_poly.pdbx_strand_id
1 'polypeptide(L)'
;MKMLITNKPKRLFTFGCSFTDYIWGTWANILGYEFRKADFYNFGKAGAGNQYIFNVLMQADAAYNFTHEDLIVVQWTNVSREDRYFHAGHHGVLHDSETKHGAWSTPGNIYSQDIYDEEWVKKYFSEYGALVRDLAFIKAAHGMLKHKTQWHFIQMNNLVHYVDQWDSKITLDQPKIFGNKERIRQLRELYAETISILQPSFYDVLYNNNWTQKFKADKKLVNKFFQDGHPHPLEHYDFLKRTFKHEWRPSTNEKVGEIQKKWVKLMNDVSATIPKFSIYNETKRWHDMAKFELCIRQS
;
A
#
# COMPACT_ATOMS: atom_id res chain seq x y z
N MET A 1 17.07 -1.96 -12.69
CA MET A 1 16.48 -1.11 -11.64
C MET A 1 16.18 0.26 -12.21
N LYS A 2 15.01 0.82 -11.91
CA LYS A 2 14.60 2.17 -12.38
C LYS A 2 15.31 3.24 -11.54
N MET A 3 15.72 4.37 -12.13
CA MET A 3 16.28 5.49 -11.36
C MET A 3 15.20 6.08 -10.46
N LEU A 4 15.49 6.29 -9.16
CA LEU A 4 14.51 6.87 -8.22
C LEU A 4 14.22 8.35 -8.51
N ILE A 5 15.26 9.13 -8.77
CA ILE A 5 15.16 10.56 -9.09
C ILE A 5 16.18 10.95 -10.16
N THR A 6 15.82 11.94 -10.96
CA THR A 6 16.72 12.68 -11.86
C THR A 6 17.18 13.99 -11.21
N ASN A 7 16.31 14.61 -10.41
CA ASN A 7 16.59 15.83 -9.66
C ASN A 7 16.07 15.70 -8.23
N LYS A 8 16.74 16.38 -7.29
CA LYS A 8 16.32 16.38 -5.88
C LYS A 8 14.93 17.04 -5.78
N PRO A 9 13.92 16.36 -5.22
CA PRO A 9 12.58 16.92 -5.12
C PRO A 9 12.52 18.01 -4.04
N LYS A 10 11.64 18.99 -4.24
CA LYS A 10 11.24 19.96 -3.20
C LYS A 10 10.04 19.48 -2.41
N ARG A 11 9.15 18.70 -3.02
CA ARG A 11 8.02 18.04 -2.33
C ARG A 11 7.98 16.56 -2.71
N LEU A 12 7.65 15.72 -1.73
CA LEU A 12 7.41 14.30 -1.88
C LEU A 12 5.95 14.02 -1.52
N PHE A 13 5.21 13.45 -2.46
CA PHE A 13 3.85 13.00 -2.25
C PHE A 13 3.78 11.48 -2.41
N THR A 14 3.26 10.80 -1.40
CA THR A 14 3.11 9.34 -1.40
C THR A 14 1.65 8.95 -1.25
N PHE A 15 1.19 8.01 -2.07
CA PHE A 15 -0.20 7.54 -2.09
C PHE A 15 -0.23 6.02 -2.02
N GLY A 16 -1.20 5.45 -1.31
CA GLY A 16 -1.36 4.01 -1.27
C GLY A 16 -2.23 3.52 -0.13
N CYS A 17 -2.09 2.23 0.19
CA CYS A 17 -2.84 1.58 1.26
C CYS A 17 -2.02 1.51 2.57
N SER A 18 -2.22 0.45 3.37
CA SER A 18 -1.44 0.19 4.59
C SER A 18 0.05 -0.05 4.32
N PHE A 19 0.45 -0.34 3.09
CA PHE A 19 1.88 -0.43 2.75
C PHE A 19 2.53 0.95 2.69
N THR A 20 1.74 2.02 2.64
CA THR A 20 2.19 3.40 2.48
C THR A 20 2.03 4.20 3.79
N ASP A 21 0.93 4.02 4.52
CA ASP A 21 0.80 4.52 5.89
C ASP A 21 0.33 3.40 6.83
N TYR A 22 1.10 3.16 7.88
CA TYR A 22 0.84 2.10 8.84
C TYR A 22 1.26 2.53 10.24
N ILE A 23 0.99 1.67 11.22
CA ILE A 23 1.39 1.89 12.61
C ILE A 23 2.91 1.86 12.84
N TRP A 24 3.71 1.51 11.83
CA TRP A 24 5.17 1.61 11.84
C TRP A 24 5.70 2.20 10.53
N GLY A 25 6.96 2.63 10.55
CA GLY A 25 7.60 3.27 9.40
C GLY A 25 7.58 2.41 8.14
N THR A 26 7.01 2.95 7.08
CA THR A 26 6.88 2.32 5.76
C THR A 26 7.92 2.85 4.78
N TRP A 27 7.85 2.39 3.52
CA TRP A 27 8.66 2.93 2.42
C TRP A 27 8.47 4.44 2.25
N ALA A 28 7.28 4.97 2.52
CA ALA A 28 6.98 6.40 2.39
C ALA A 28 7.76 7.21 3.44
N ASN A 29 7.76 6.77 4.70
CA ASN A 29 8.51 7.44 5.76
C ASN A 29 10.03 7.37 5.50
N ILE A 30 10.52 6.26 4.92
CA ILE A 30 11.92 6.11 4.53
C ILE A 30 12.30 7.12 3.45
N LEU A 31 11.50 7.25 2.38
CA LEU A 31 11.74 8.27 1.36
C LEU A 31 11.63 9.68 1.92
N GLY A 32 10.67 9.92 2.83
CA GLY A 32 10.58 11.17 3.58
C GLY A 32 11.90 11.47 4.30
N TYR A 33 12.48 10.52 5.01
CA TYR A 33 13.75 10.73 5.72
C TYR A 33 14.95 10.90 4.77
N GLU A 34 15.01 10.11 3.70
CA GLU A 34 16.05 10.21 2.66
C GLU A 34 16.06 11.60 2.00
N PHE A 35 14.87 12.11 1.69
CA PHE A 35 14.65 13.46 1.15
C PHE A 35 14.24 14.45 2.24
N ARG A 36 14.95 14.46 3.39
CA ARG A 36 14.65 15.33 4.55
C ARG A 36 14.57 16.83 4.30
N LYS A 37 15.02 17.32 3.14
CA LYS A 37 14.90 18.73 2.73
C LYS A 37 13.62 19.02 1.94
N ALA A 38 12.92 18.00 1.48
CA ALA A 38 11.64 18.12 0.80
C ALA A 38 10.50 18.14 1.83
N ASP A 39 9.46 18.89 1.53
CA ASP A 39 8.16 18.74 2.20
C ASP A 39 7.62 17.33 1.93
N PHE A 40 7.07 16.69 2.94
CA PHE A 40 6.63 15.30 2.84
C PHE A 40 5.15 15.21 3.14
N TYR A 41 4.39 14.66 2.20
CA TYR A 41 2.95 14.47 2.28
C TYR A 41 2.61 12.99 2.07
N ASN A 42 2.12 12.34 3.12
CA ASN A 42 1.69 10.95 3.07
C ASN A 42 0.17 10.85 3.05
N PHE A 43 -0.37 10.44 1.90
CA PHE A 43 -1.79 10.19 1.67
C PHE A 43 -2.15 8.69 1.70
N GLY A 44 -1.31 7.87 2.32
CA GLY A 44 -1.63 6.47 2.58
C GLY A 44 -2.85 6.33 3.50
N LYS A 45 -3.72 5.36 3.23
CA LYS A 45 -4.81 4.99 4.14
C LYS A 45 -4.91 3.47 4.25
N ALA A 46 -4.82 2.94 5.47
CA ALA A 46 -4.94 1.51 5.69
C ALA A 46 -6.27 0.98 5.12
N GLY A 47 -6.19 -0.18 4.46
CA GLY A 47 -7.38 -0.75 3.82
C GLY A 47 -7.72 -0.18 2.43
N ALA A 48 -7.15 0.95 2.02
CA ALA A 48 -7.51 1.60 0.75
C ALA A 48 -7.33 0.70 -0.47
N GLY A 49 -8.29 0.78 -1.38
CA GLY A 49 -8.27 0.31 -2.75
C GLY A 49 -7.78 1.36 -3.75
N ASN A 50 -7.73 0.97 -5.02
CA ASN A 50 -7.24 1.84 -6.09
C ASN A 50 -8.18 3.02 -6.38
N GLN A 51 -9.46 2.92 -6.01
CA GLN A 51 -10.42 4.01 -6.17
C GLN A 51 -10.16 5.16 -5.21
N TYR A 52 -9.93 4.88 -3.93
CA TYR A 52 -9.46 5.89 -2.97
C TYR A 52 -8.16 6.54 -3.45
N ILE A 53 -7.16 5.70 -3.76
CA ILE A 53 -5.81 6.15 -4.12
C ILE A 53 -5.85 7.11 -5.31
N PHE A 54 -6.59 6.76 -6.37
CA PHE A 54 -6.73 7.61 -7.55
C PHE A 54 -7.43 8.94 -7.24
N ASN A 55 -8.55 8.90 -6.51
CA ASN A 55 -9.29 10.12 -6.20
C ASN A 55 -8.47 11.08 -5.32
N VAL A 56 -7.75 10.56 -4.33
CA VAL A 56 -6.88 11.37 -3.47
C VAL A 56 -5.68 11.93 -4.24
N LEU A 57 -5.12 11.16 -5.18
CA LEU A 57 -4.09 11.68 -6.09
C LEU A 57 -4.60 12.87 -6.92
N MET A 58 -5.79 12.77 -7.51
CA MET A 58 -6.38 13.87 -8.29
C MET A 58 -6.68 15.09 -7.40
N GLN A 59 -7.19 14.87 -6.18
CA GLN A 59 -7.44 15.95 -5.22
C GLN A 59 -6.15 16.64 -4.79
N ALA A 60 -5.08 15.87 -4.54
CA ALA A 60 -3.79 16.43 -4.20
C ALA A 60 -3.19 17.24 -5.36
N ASP A 61 -3.31 16.79 -6.61
CA ASP A 61 -2.90 17.62 -7.75
C ASP A 61 -3.70 18.92 -7.83
N ALA A 62 -5.03 18.87 -7.62
CA ALA A 62 -5.87 20.05 -7.63
C ALA A 62 -5.52 21.06 -6.51
N ALA A 63 -5.17 20.57 -5.32
CA ALA A 63 -4.85 21.41 -4.16
C ALA A 63 -3.42 21.95 -4.18
N TYR A 64 -2.45 21.13 -4.58
CA TYR A 64 -1.03 21.45 -4.49
C TYR A 64 -0.41 21.87 -5.82
N ASN A 65 -1.14 21.67 -6.93
CA ASN A 65 -0.70 21.88 -8.30
C ASN A 65 0.70 21.30 -8.56
N PHE A 66 0.77 20.01 -8.89
CA PHE A 66 2.07 19.37 -9.02
C PHE A 66 2.95 20.01 -10.11
N THR A 67 4.25 19.85 -9.98
CA THR A 67 5.26 20.43 -10.86
C THR A 67 6.44 19.49 -11.03
N HIS A 68 7.37 19.86 -11.91
CA HIS A 68 8.59 19.11 -12.18
C HIS A 68 9.55 19.03 -10.97
N GLU A 69 9.32 19.83 -9.93
CA GLU A 69 10.07 19.80 -8.68
C GLU A 69 9.55 18.75 -7.69
N ASP A 70 8.45 18.07 -8.03
CA ASP A 70 7.81 17.08 -7.16
C ASP A 70 8.21 15.65 -7.53
N LEU A 71 8.33 14.83 -6.49
CA LEU A 71 8.37 13.37 -6.61
C LEU A 71 7.03 12.79 -6.15
N ILE A 72 6.34 12.12 -7.06
CA ILE A 72 5.05 11.47 -6.80
C ILE A 72 5.24 9.96 -6.83
N VAL A 73 5.02 9.26 -5.72
CA VAL A 73 5.07 7.80 -5.69
C VAL A 73 3.72 7.24 -5.32
N VAL A 74 3.14 6.47 -6.23
CA VAL A 74 1.82 5.84 -6.04
C VAL A 74 2.03 4.34 -5.88
N GLN A 75 1.58 3.81 -4.76
CA GLN A 75 1.54 2.40 -4.47
C GLN A 75 0.14 1.86 -4.73
N TRP A 76 -0.06 1.24 -5.89
CA TRP A 76 -1.32 0.59 -6.25
C TRP A 76 -1.48 -0.74 -5.50
N THR A 77 -2.71 -1.13 -5.24
CA THR A 77 -3.06 -2.29 -4.42
C THR A 77 -3.86 -3.32 -5.24
N ASN A 78 -4.32 -4.37 -4.56
CA ASN A 78 -5.10 -5.44 -5.18
C ASN A 78 -6.43 -4.89 -5.75
N VAL A 79 -6.85 -5.42 -6.90
CA VAL A 79 -8.08 -5.01 -7.59
C VAL A 79 -9.37 -5.34 -6.81
N SER A 80 -9.32 -6.32 -5.92
CA SER A 80 -10.46 -6.75 -5.10
C SER A 80 -10.68 -5.91 -3.86
N ARG A 81 -10.37 -4.61 -3.93
CA ARG A 81 -10.68 -3.65 -2.88
C ARG A 81 -11.76 -2.70 -3.38
N GLU A 82 -12.76 -2.46 -2.54
CA GLU A 82 -13.92 -1.62 -2.85
C GLU A 82 -14.02 -0.47 -1.85
N ASP A 83 -13.69 0.73 -2.31
CA ASP A 83 -13.75 1.95 -1.51
C ASP A 83 -15.03 2.72 -1.81
N ARG A 84 -15.64 3.32 -0.79
CA ARG A 84 -16.80 4.20 -0.95
C ARG A 84 -16.69 5.45 -0.11
N TYR A 85 -17.12 6.57 -0.65
CA TYR A 85 -17.26 7.80 0.13
C TYR A 85 -18.64 7.81 0.79
N PHE A 86 -18.66 7.86 2.12
CA PHE A 86 -19.87 7.92 2.91
C PHE A 86 -20.12 9.35 3.39
N HIS A 87 -21.39 9.74 3.43
CA HIS A 87 -21.80 11.01 4.03
C HIS A 87 -21.55 11.03 5.54
N ALA A 88 -21.61 12.23 6.14
CA ALA A 88 -21.59 12.38 7.59
C ALA A 88 -22.67 11.50 8.27
N GLY A 89 -22.41 11.08 9.51
CA GLY A 89 -23.33 10.30 10.35
C GLY A 89 -23.27 8.78 10.21
N HIS A 90 -22.42 8.22 9.34
CA HIS A 90 -22.28 6.76 9.17
C HIS A 90 -21.38 6.12 10.23
N HIS A 91 -21.89 6.03 11.46
CA HIS A 91 -21.23 5.32 12.57
C HIS A 91 -21.07 3.82 12.25
N GLY A 92 -20.01 3.20 12.77
CA GLY A 92 -19.70 1.78 12.54
C GLY A 92 -19.01 1.49 11.21
N VAL A 93 -19.03 2.41 10.25
CA VAL A 93 -18.28 2.33 8.98
C VAL A 93 -17.14 3.36 8.95
N LEU A 94 -17.40 4.56 9.44
CA LEU A 94 -16.42 5.64 9.54
C LEU A 94 -15.92 5.79 10.99
N HIS A 95 -14.68 6.26 11.13
CA HIS A 95 -14.16 6.65 12.45
C HIS A 95 -14.90 7.88 13.00
N ASP A 96 -15.01 8.04 14.32
CA ASP A 96 -15.78 9.16 14.93
C ASP A 96 -15.30 10.56 14.52
N SER A 97 -14.02 10.70 14.17
CA SER A 97 -13.49 11.95 13.62
C SER A 97 -13.97 12.21 12.19
N GLU A 98 -14.27 11.17 11.44
CA GLU A 98 -14.69 11.20 10.04
C GLU A 98 -16.22 11.31 9.88
N THR A 99 -16.99 10.79 10.84
CA THR A 99 -18.45 10.85 10.82
C THR A 99 -19.00 12.27 10.83
N LYS A 100 -18.22 13.27 11.27
CA LYS A 100 -18.64 14.68 11.29
C LYS A 100 -18.79 15.30 9.90
N HIS A 101 -17.99 14.86 8.93
CA HIS A 101 -17.90 15.52 7.61
C HIS A 101 -18.09 14.55 6.44
N GLY A 102 -18.17 13.24 6.72
CA GLY A 102 -18.11 12.20 5.70
C GLY A 102 -16.66 11.91 5.33
N ALA A 103 -16.42 10.68 4.87
CA ALA A 103 -15.08 10.25 4.50
C ALA A 103 -15.14 9.01 3.61
N TRP A 104 -13.98 8.68 3.05
CA TRP A 104 -13.75 7.39 2.41
C TRP A 104 -13.72 6.27 3.45
N SER A 105 -14.60 5.30 3.27
CA SER A 105 -14.47 3.96 3.85
C SER A 105 -13.55 3.13 2.97
N THR A 106 -12.56 2.51 3.60
CA THR A 106 -11.52 1.72 2.96
C THR A 106 -11.40 0.35 3.66
N PRO A 107 -12.39 -0.54 3.51
CA PRO A 107 -12.54 -1.73 4.34
C PRO A 107 -11.55 -2.85 3.99
N GLY A 108 -10.80 -2.71 2.90
CA GLY A 108 -9.83 -3.71 2.48
C GLY A 108 -10.35 -4.61 1.37
N ASN A 109 -9.88 -5.87 1.38
CA ASN A 109 -10.20 -6.83 0.34
C ASN A 109 -11.64 -7.35 0.52
N ILE A 110 -12.40 -7.42 -0.57
CA ILE A 110 -13.81 -7.82 -0.59
C ILE A 110 -14.06 -9.20 0.03
N TYR A 111 -13.05 -10.08 0.01
CA TYR A 111 -13.09 -11.43 0.57
C TYR A 111 -12.79 -11.52 2.07
N SER A 112 -12.29 -10.44 2.69
CA SER A 112 -11.83 -10.46 4.08
C SER A 112 -12.36 -9.29 4.92
N GLN A 113 -13.27 -8.49 4.37
CA GLN A 113 -13.82 -7.29 4.99
C GLN A 113 -15.20 -7.55 5.60
N ASP A 114 -15.66 -6.66 6.47
CA ASP A 114 -16.86 -6.77 7.30
C ASP A 114 -17.93 -5.69 7.06
N ILE A 115 -17.76 -4.86 6.02
CA ILE A 115 -18.66 -3.76 5.66
C ILE A 115 -19.71 -4.17 4.61
N TYR A 116 -19.31 -4.90 3.56
CA TYR A 116 -20.21 -5.37 2.51
C TYR A 116 -20.53 -6.85 2.70
N ASP A 117 -21.82 -7.18 2.80
CA ASP A 117 -22.26 -8.57 2.94
C ASP A 117 -22.11 -9.38 1.63
N GLU A 118 -22.24 -10.69 1.74
CA GLU A 118 -22.07 -11.61 0.60
C GLU A 118 -23.07 -11.34 -0.53
N GLU A 119 -24.30 -10.96 -0.20
CA GLU A 119 -25.35 -10.64 -1.18
C GLU A 119 -24.99 -9.39 -1.98
N TRP A 120 -24.46 -8.36 -1.32
CA TRP A 120 -23.95 -7.16 -1.96
C TRP A 120 -22.79 -7.48 -2.89
N VAL A 121 -21.81 -8.26 -2.40
CA VAL A 121 -20.62 -8.63 -3.19
C VAL A 121 -21.03 -9.40 -4.44
N LYS A 122 -21.91 -10.41 -4.31
CA LYS A 122 -22.42 -11.19 -5.46
C LYS A 122 -23.14 -10.32 -6.48
N LYS A 123 -23.89 -9.31 -6.02
CA LYS A 123 -24.73 -8.48 -6.89
C LYS A 123 -23.95 -7.36 -7.58
N TYR A 124 -22.97 -6.76 -6.90
CA TYR A 124 -22.36 -5.50 -7.34
C TYR A 124 -20.85 -5.55 -7.58
N PHE A 125 -20.15 -6.58 -7.11
CA PHE A 125 -18.71 -6.70 -7.31
C PHE A 125 -18.36 -7.70 -8.41
N SER A 126 -17.44 -7.32 -9.28
CA SER A 126 -16.86 -8.19 -10.30
C SER A 126 -15.36 -7.96 -10.38
N GLU A 127 -14.58 -9.03 -10.31
CA GLU A 127 -13.12 -9.01 -10.43
C GLU A 127 -12.69 -8.39 -11.78
N TYR A 128 -13.38 -8.74 -12.87
CA TYR A 128 -13.16 -8.14 -14.19
C TYR A 128 -13.50 -6.63 -14.20
N GLY A 129 -14.64 -6.25 -13.62
CA GLY A 129 -15.05 -4.84 -13.54
C GLY A 129 -14.05 -4.01 -12.73
N ALA A 130 -13.56 -4.56 -11.63
CA ALA A 130 -12.52 -3.93 -10.81
C ALA A 130 -11.20 -3.78 -11.58
N LEU A 131 -10.78 -4.79 -12.35
CA LEU A 131 -9.60 -4.68 -13.20
C LEU A 131 -9.76 -3.61 -14.30
N VAL A 132 -10.94 -3.51 -14.93
CA VAL A 132 -11.25 -2.44 -15.91
C VAL A 132 -11.11 -1.06 -15.26
N ARG A 133 -11.74 -0.88 -14.10
CA ARG A 133 -11.68 0.37 -13.31
C ARG A 133 -10.25 0.74 -12.97
N ASP A 134 -9.50 -0.19 -12.40
CA ASP A 134 -8.19 0.10 -11.83
C ASP A 134 -7.13 0.36 -12.91
N LEU A 135 -7.17 -0.36 -14.03
CA LEU A 135 -6.30 -0.07 -15.18
C LEU A 135 -6.62 1.30 -15.81
N ALA A 136 -7.89 1.71 -15.83
CA ALA A 136 -8.27 3.04 -16.27
C ALA A 136 -7.72 4.14 -15.33
N PHE A 137 -7.79 3.93 -14.00
CA PHE A 137 -7.19 4.85 -13.03
C PHE A 137 -5.68 4.97 -13.19
N ILE A 138 -4.96 3.86 -13.33
CA ILE A 138 -3.50 3.87 -13.53
C ILE A 138 -3.15 4.59 -14.83
N LYS A 139 -3.89 4.33 -15.92
CA LYS A 139 -3.69 5.02 -17.21
C LYS A 139 -3.90 6.53 -17.09
N ALA A 140 -4.96 6.95 -16.40
CA ALA A 140 -5.27 8.36 -16.19
C ALA A 140 -4.20 9.05 -15.34
N ALA A 141 -3.80 8.43 -14.22
CA ALA A 141 -2.74 8.93 -13.35
C ALA A 141 -1.40 9.06 -14.11
N HIS A 142 -1.05 8.06 -14.94
CA HIS A 142 0.15 8.14 -15.77
C HIS A 142 0.07 9.32 -16.75
N GLY A 143 -1.06 9.46 -17.45
CA GLY A 143 -1.28 10.56 -18.39
C GLY A 143 -1.12 11.95 -17.75
N MET A 144 -1.61 12.11 -16.52
CA MET A 144 -1.49 13.34 -15.74
C MET A 144 -0.03 13.62 -15.31
N LEU A 145 0.68 12.60 -14.85
CA LEU A 145 2.00 12.78 -14.22
C LEU A 145 3.16 12.82 -15.22
N LYS A 146 3.06 12.10 -16.35
CA LYS A 146 4.22 11.76 -17.21
C LYS A 146 5.02 12.93 -17.76
N HIS A 147 4.41 14.10 -17.90
CA HIS A 147 5.08 15.33 -18.36
C HIS A 147 5.06 16.45 -17.30
N LYS A 148 4.49 16.16 -16.12
CA LYS A 148 4.27 17.14 -15.06
C LYS A 148 5.25 16.97 -13.91
N THR A 149 5.63 15.74 -13.56
CA THR A 149 6.41 15.45 -12.33
C THR A 149 7.45 14.34 -12.55
N GLN A 150 8.32 14.13 -11.57
CA GLN A 150 8.97 12.83 -11.39
C GLN A 150 7.95 11.87 -10.75
N TRP A 151 7.86 10.63 -11.24
CA TRP A 151 6.85 9.69 -10.74
C TRP A 151 7.28 8.23 -10.79
N HIS A 152 6.72 7.44 -9.87
CA HIS A 152 6.82 5.98 -9.87
C HIS A 152 5.52 5.33 -9.46
N PHE A 153 5.15 4.26 -10.16
CA PHE A 153 4.05 3.38 -9.79
C PHE A 153 4.61 2.07 -9.28
N ILE A 154 4.50 1.84 -7.97
CA ILE A 154 4.82 0.59 -7.31
C ILE A 154 3.51 -0.14 -6.96
N GLN A 155 3.58 -1.40 -6.56
CA GLN A 155 2.37 -2.17 -6.26
C GLN A 155 2.56 -3.14 -5.09
N MET A 156 1.51 -3.36 -4.30
CA MET A 156 1.52 -4.27 -3.14
C MET A 156 1.70 -5.73 -3.61
N ASN A 157 0.78 -6.19 -4.45
CA ASN A 157 0.82 -7.46 -5.15
C ASN A 157 0.83 -7.20 -6.67
N ASN A 158 1.05 -8.24 -7.47
CA ASN A 158 0.86 -8.12 -8.92
C ASN A 158 -0.65 -7.97 -9.22
N LEU A 159 -1.12 -6.73 -9.36
CA LEU A 159 -2.55 -6.41 -9.46
C LEU A 159 -3.19 -6.94 -10.76
N VAL A 160 -2.36 -7.21 -11.78
CA VAL A 160 -2.83 -7.80 -13.04
C VAL A 160 -2.71 -9.31 -13.07
N HIS A 161 -2.28 -9.96 -11.99
CA HIS A 161 -2.22 -11.42 -11.89
C HIS A 161 -3.03 -11.99 -10.72
N TYR A 162 -2.97 -11.37 -9.54
CA TYR A 162 -3.62 -11.89 -8.33
C TYR A 162 -4.91 -11.13 -8.00
N VAL A 163 -5.95 -11.87 -7.63
CA VAL A 163 -7.26 -11.30 -7.26
C VAL A 163 -7.47 -11.30 -5.75
N ASP A 164 -6.84 -12.22 -5.05
CA ASP A 164 -6.78 -12.20 -3.59
C ASP A 164 -5.33 -11.95 -3.17
N GLN A 165 -5.15 -11.11 -2.16
CA GLN A 165 -3.83 -10.84 -1.61
C GLN A 165 -3.37 -11.92 -0.63
N TRP A 166 -4.31 -12.70 -0.07
CA TRP A 166 -4.04 -13.73 0.94
C TRP A 166 -3.95 -15.14 0.36
N ASP A 167 -4.47 -15.35 -0.86
CA ASP A 167 -4.43 -16.64 -1.52
C ASP A 167 -3.82 -16.51 -2.93
N SER A 168 -2.55 -16.88 -3.05
CA SER A 168 -1.82 -16.86 -4.31
C SER A 168 -2.31 -17.89 -5.32
N LYS A 169 -3.23 -18.79 -4.94
CA LYS A 169 -3.91 -19.71 -5.87
C LYS A 169 -5.04 -19.01 -6.62
N ILE A 170 -5.57 -17.90 -6.10
CA ILE A 170 -6.65 -17.14 -6.73
C ILE A 170 -6.04 -16.09 -7.65
N THR A 171 -6.00 -16.43 -8.94
CA THR A 171 -5.44 -15.57 -9.99
C THR A 171 -6.55 -15.09 -10.92
N LEU A 172 -6.29 -14.01 -11.64
CA LEU A 172 -7.19 -13.50 -12.68
C LEU A 172 -7.38 -14.54 -13.80
N ASP A 173 -6.45 -15.48 -13.95
CA ASP A 173 -6.52 -16.56 -14.93
C ASP A 173 -7.33 -17.78 -14.41
N GLN A 174 -7.70 -17.79 -13.13
CA GLN A 174 -8.60 -18.74 -12.47
C GLN A 174 -9.54 -18.00 -11.49
N PRO A 175 -10.39 -17.09 -12.00
CA PRO A 175 -11.25 -16.27 -11.16
C PRO A 175 -12.27 -17.16 -10.43
N LYS A 176 -12.57 -16.86 -9.16
CA LYS A 176 -13.52 -17.65 -8.37
C LYS A 176 -14.95 -17.53 -8.88
N ILE A 177 -15.33 -16.34 -9.36
CA ILE A 177 -16.74 -16.03 -9.62
C ILE A 177 -16.94 -15.37 -10.99
N PHE A 178 -16.02 -14.53 -11.47
CA PHE A 178 -16.26 -13.78 -12.72
C PHE A 178 -14.99 -13.45 -13.50
N GLY A 179 -14.64 -14.31 -14.45
CA GLY A 179 -13.78 -13.89 -15.54
C GLY A 179 -13.76 -14.88 -16.69
N ASN A 180 -14.20 -14.39 -17.85
CA ASN A 180 -13.83 -15.03 -19.10
C ASN A 180 -12.34 -14.73 -19.31
N LYS A 181 -11.48 -15.77 -19.23
CA LYS A 181 -10.02 -15.65 -19.37
C LYS A 181 -9.62 -14.86 -20.61
N GLU A 182 -10.36 -15.03 -21.70
CA GLU A 182 -10.12 -14.34 -22.96
C GLU A 182 -10.35 -12.82 -22.84
N ARG A 183 -11.39 -12.40 -22.12
CA ARG A 183 -11.64 -10.97 -21.85
C ARG A 183 -10.55 -10.34 -21.00
N ILE A 184 -10.02 -11.09 -20.03
CA ILE A 184 -8.92 -10.63 -19.17
C ILE A 184 -7.64 -10.47 -20.00
N ARG A 185 -7.34 -11.44 -20.86
CA ARG A 185 -6.21 -11.37 -21.80
C ARG A 185 -6.33 -10.13 -22.70
N GLN A 186 -7.47 -9.94 -23.35
CA GLN A 186 -7.74 -8.78 -24.21
C GLN A 186 -7.61 -7.45 -23.47
N LEU A 187 -8.08 -7.38 -22.21
CA LEU A 187 -7.95 -6.17 -21.40
C LEU A 187 -6.48 -5.88 -21.04
N ARG A 188 -5.70 -6.91 -20.67
CA ARG A 188 -4.27 -6.76 -20.42
C ARG A 188 -3.54 -6.28 -21.69
N GLU A 189 -3.90 -6.79 -22.85
CA GLU A 189 -3.36 -6.35 -24.15
C GLU A 189 -3.70 -4.90 -24.44
N LEU A 190 -4.96 -4.50 -24.22
CA LEU A 190 -5.41 -3.11 -24.39
C LEU A 190 -4.65 -2.13 -23.50
N TYR A 191 -4.28 -2.55 -22.29
CA TYR A 191 -3.55 -1.74 -21.31
C TYR A 191 -2.07 -2.10 -21.20
N ALA A 192 -1.49 -2.81 -22.18
CA ALA A 192 -0.12 -3.34 -22.08
C ALA A 192 0.93 -2.26 -21.74
N GLU A 193 0.82 -1.07 -22.36
CA GLU A 193 1.68 0.08 -22.04
C GLU A 193 1.49 0.54 -20.58
N THR A 194 0.24 0.64 -20.12
CA THR A 194 -0.09 1.03 -18.74
C THR A 194 0.41 0.01 -17.71
N ILE A 195 0.40 -1.27 -18.06
CA ILE A 195 0.92 -2.34 -17.22
C ILE A 195 2.46 -2.29 -17.19
N SER A 196 3.10 -2.02 -18.34
CA SER A 196 4.56 -2.02 -18.48
C SER A 196 5.29 -0.99 -17.61
N ILE A 197 4.62 0.07 -17.19
CA ILE A 197 5.20 1.12 -16.35
C ILE A 197 5.18 0.79 -14.84
N LEU A 198 4.41 -0.22 -14.44
CA LEU A 198 4.32 -0.67 -13.06
C LEU A 198 5.65 -1.33 -12.65
N GLN A 199 6.20 -0.91 -11.51
CA GLN A 199 7.35 -1.58 -10.92
C GLN A 199 6.93 -2.95 -10.35
N PRO A 200 7.88 -3.88 -10.14
CA PRO A 200 7.61 -5.14 -9.45
C PRO A 200 6.89 -4.95 -8.11
N SER A 201 6.12 -5.96 -7.71
CA SER A 201 5.33 -5.88 -6.48
C SER A 201 6.16 -6.11 -5.21
N PHE A 202 5.70 -5.61 -4.07
CA PHE A 202 6.30 -5.95 -2.77
C PHE A 202 6.36 -7.47 -2.57
N TYR A 203 5.27 -8.18 -2.90
CA TYR A 203 5.18 -9.62 -2.70
C TYR A 203 6.20 -10.39 -3.53
N ASP A 204 6.42 -9.94 -4.76
CA ASP A 204 7.41 -10.53 -5.65
C ASP A 204 8.84 -10.24 -5.17
N VAL A 205 9.17 -8.97 -4.97
CA VAL A 205 10.54 -8.51 -4.64
C VAL A 205 11.03 -9.01 -3.28
N LEU A 206 10.14 -9.07 -2.28
CA LEU A 206 10.51 -9.44 -0.92
C LEU A 206 10.30 -10.93 -0.65
N TYR A 207 9.21 -11.50 -1.15
CA TYR A 207 8.75 -12.82 -0.72
C TYR A 207 8.71 -13.85 -1.84
N ASN A 208 9.00 -13.48 -3.09
CA ASN A 208 8.77 -14.33 -4.26
C ASN A 208 7.35 -14.92 -4.28
N ASN A 209 6.37 -14.10 -3.87
CA ASN A 209 4.96 -14.47 -3.67
C ASN A 209 4.73 -15.65 -2.70
N ASN A 210 5.65 -15.89 -1.75
CA ASN A 210 5.60 -16.99 -0.78
C ASN A 210 5.34 -16.48 0.66
N TRP A 211 4.06 -16.42 1.02
CA TRP A 211 3.62 -16.02 2.36
C TRP A 211 4.09 -16.94 3.49
N THR A 212 4.15 -18.25 3.23
CA THR A 212 4.64 -19.21 4.22
C THR A 212 6.09 -18.91 4.59
N GLN A 213 6.92 -18.55 3.61
CA GLN A 213 8.30 -18.14 3.84
C GLN A 213 8.36 -16.85 4.67
N LYS A 214 7.56 -15.84 4.31
CA LYS A 214 7.47 -14.58 5.06
C LYS A 214 7.11 -14.81 6.52
N PHE A 215 5.99 -15.48 6.80
CA PHE A 215 5.56 -15.72 8.18
C PHE A 215 6.55 -16.58 8.97
N LYS A 216 7.22 -17.54 8.32
CA LYS A 216 8.28 -18.33 8.97
C LYS A 216 9.49 -17.46 9.33
N ALA A 217 9.88 -16.52 8.47
CA ALA A 217 10.97 -15.60 8.71
C ALA A 217 10.62 -14.63 9.86
N ASP A 218 9.43 -14.04 9.86
CA ASP A 218 9.00 -13.14 10.92
C ASP A 218 8.92 -13.83 12.29
N LYS A 219 8.39 -15.06 12.33
CA LYS A 219 8.33 -15.85 13.57
C LYS A 219 9.71 -16.16 14.16
N LYS A 220 10.71 -16.31 13.28
CA LYS A 220 12.10 -16.48 13.71
C LYS A 220 12.72 -15.16 14.16
N LEU A 221 12.35 -14.05 13.53
CA LEU A 221 12.87 -12.72 13.81
C LEU A 221 12.30 -12.12 15.11
N VAL A 222 11.01 -12.29 15.34
CA VAL A 222 10.27 -11.73 16.48
C VAL A 222 10.07 -12.81 17.54
N ASN A 223 9.08 -13.68 17.37
CA ASN A 223 8.87 -14.89 18.13
C ASN A 223 7.80 -15.77 17.45
N LYS A 224 7.63 -17.01 17.94
CA LYS A 224 6.72 -18.01 17.36
C LYS A 224 5.24 -17.58 17.29
N PHE A 225 4.83 -16.60 18.08
CA PHE A 225 3.44 -16.13 18.15
C PHE A 225 3.16 -14.95 17.22
N PHE A 226 4.19 -14.26 16.75
CA PHE A 226 4.04 -13.12 15.86
C PHE A 226 3.54 -13.54 14.48
N GLN A 227 2.56 -12.79 13.96
CA GLN A 227 2.05 -12.96 12.60
C GLN A 227 1.45 -11.63 12.12
N ASP A 228 2.10 -11.01 11.13
CA ASP A 228 1.56 -9.83 10.42
C ASP A 228 1.95 -9.92 8.94
N GLY A 229 1.01 -9.60 8.06
CA GLY A 229 1.22 -9.64 6.60
C GLY A 229 1.92 -8.39 6.04
N HIS A 230 2.12 -7.36 6.86
CA HIS A 230 2.78 -6.12 6.43
C HIS A 230 4.31 -6.27 6.46
N PRO A 231 5.03 -5.61 5.53
CA PRO A 231 6.46 -5.56 5.58
C PRO A 231 6.92 -4.82 6.83
N HIS A 232 7.95 -5.33 7.49
CA HIS A 232 8.58 -4.59 8.58
C HIS A 232 9.49 -3.46 8.04
N PRO A 233 9.96 -2.51 8.86
CA PRO A 233 10.71 -1.33 8.37
C PRO A 233 11.91 -1.65 7.48
N LEU A 234 12.70 -2.67 7.84
CA LEU A 234 13.83 -3.10 7.01
C LEU A 234 13.39 -3.73 5.67
N GLU A 235 12.29 -4.48 5.64
CA GLU A 235 11.74 -5.03 4.39
C GLU A 235 11.24 -3.93 3.44
N HIS A 236 10.57 -2.89 3.97
CA HIS A 236 10.23 -1.72 3.18
C HIS A 236 11.47 -1.06 2.57
N TYR A 237 12.56 -0.99 3.33
CA TYR A 237 13.80 -0.44 2.82
C TYR A 237 14.49 -1.33 1.78
N ASP A 238 14.50 -2.64 2.00
CA ASP A 238 15.03 -3.61 1.06
C ASP A 238 14.25 -3.61 -0.25
N PHE A 239 12.93 -3.42 -0.20
CA PHE A 239 12.11 -3.23 -1.39
C PHE A 239 12.57 -2.01 -2.19
N LEU A 240 12.76 -0.86 -1.54
CA LEU A 240 13.21 0.37 -2.20
C LEU A 240 14.57 0.18 -2.86
N LYS A 241 15.54 -0.42 -2.16
CA LYS A 241 16.90 -0.68 -2.68
C LYS A 241 16.93 -1.66 -3.86
N ARG A 242 16.03 -2.65 -3.89
CA ARG A 242 15.94 -3.65 -4.97
C ARG A 242 15.16 -3.14 -6.18
N THR A 243 14.23 -2.21 -5.96
CA THR A 243 13.39 -1.66 -7.03
C THR A 243 14.08 -0.49 -7.73
N PHE A 244 14.75 0.37 -6.96
CA PHE A 244 15.29 1.62 -7.46
C PHE A 244 16.81 1.72 -7.37
N LYS A 245 17.40 2.27 -8.44
CA LYS A 245 18.78 2.76 -8.43
C LYS A 245 18.80 4.15 -7.79
N HIS A 246 19.42 4.24 -6.62
CA HIS A 246 19.59 5.47 -5.85
C HIS A 246 20.81 5.36 -4.94
N GLU A 247 21.52 6.47 -4.73
CA GLU A 247 22.62 6.57 -3.76
C GLU A 247 22.05 6.91 -2.38
N TRP A 248 21.70 5.87 -1.61
CA TRP A 248 21.12 6.01 -0.28
C TRP A 248 22.11 6.60 0.72
N ARG A 249 21.66 7.57 1.51
CA ARG A 249 22.51 8.19 2.55
C ARG A 249 22.88 7.17 3.63
N PRO A 250 24.12 7.22 4.16
CA PRO A 250 24.50 6.43 5.35
C PRO A 250 23.54 6.63 6.53
N SER A 251 23.12 7.87 6.78
CA SER A 251 22.13 8.20 7.82
C SER A 251 20.78 7.51 7.63
N THR A 252 20.37 7.24 6.40
CA THR A 252 19.11 6.54 6.11
C THR A 252 19.24 5.06 6.45
N ASN A 253 20.38 4.44 6.10
CA ASN A 253 20.70 3.07 6.51
C ASN A 253 20.68 2.93 8.04
N GLU A 254 21.35 3.85 8.74
CA GLU A 254 21.43 3.87 10.20
C GLU A 254 20.04 4.02 10.82
N LYS A 255 19.23 4.96 10.31
CA LYS A 255 17.91 5.23 10.87
C LYS A 255 16.96 4.04 10.70
N VAL A 256 16.94 3.40 9.52
CA VAL A 256 16.15 2.19 9.30
C VAL A 256 16.62 1.06 10.21
N GLY A 257 17.94 0.89 10.40
CA GLY A 257 18.49 -0.11 11.30
C GLY A 257 18.11 0.11 12.77
N GLU A 258 18.10 1.36 13.23
CA GLU A 258 17.62 1.75 14.57
C GLU A 258 16.14 1.36 14.75
N ILE A 259 15.28 1.79 13.81
CA ILE A 259 13.84 1.54 13.88
C ILE A 259 13.54 0.04 13.76
N GLN A 260 14.27 -0.72 12.96
CA GLN A 260 14.12 -2.17 12.89
C GLN A 260 14.40 -2.84 14.24
N LYS A 261 15.45 -2.43 14.96
CA LYS A 261 15.75 -2.97 16.29
C LYS A 261 14.64 -2.67 17.28
N LYS A 262 14.11 -1.44 17.27
CA LYS A 262 12.96 -1.06 18.10
C LYS A 262 11.72 -1.87 17.74
N TRP A 263 11.44 -2.04 16.44
CA TRP A 263 10.31 -2.83 15.95
C TRP A 263 10.40 -4.29 16.43
N VAL A 264 11.55 -4.94 16.30
CA VAL A 264 11.72 -6.34 16.78
C VAL A 264 11.45 -6.44 18.27
N LYS A 265 12.02 -5.54 19.07
CA LYS A 265 11.78 -5.51 20.52
C LYS A 265 10.30 -5.31 20.84
N LEU A 266 9.68 -4.29 20.25
CA LEU A 266 8.30 -3.92 20.53
C LEU A 266 7.32 -5.03 20.13
N MET A 267 7.49 -5.60 18.93
CA MET A 267 6.66 -6.69 18.44
C MET A 267 6.86 -7.95 19.28
N ASN A 268 8.08 -8.22 19.75
CA ASN A 268 8.33 -9.33 20.64
C ASN A 268 7.60 -9.15 21.97
N ASP A 269 7.73 -7.96 22.59
CA ASP A 269 7.15 -7.68 23.90
C ASP A 269 5.62 -7.77 23.89
N VAL A 270 4.97 -7.30 22.82
CA VAL A 270 3.50 -7.36 22.71
C VAL A 270 2.99 -8.76 22.33
N SER A 271 3.72 -9.52 21.50
CA SER A 271 3.23 -10.82 21.01
C SER A 271 3.66 -12.02 21.87
N ALA A 272 4.61 -11.85 22.80
CA ALA A 272 5.26 -12.96 23.51
C ALA A 272 4.30 -13.90 24.26
N THR A 273 3.15 -13.41 24.69
CA THR A 273 2.18 -14.16 25.49
C THR A 273 0.82 -14.33 24.81
N ILE A 274 0.66 -13.88 23.56
CA ILE A 274 -0.61 -13.85 22.84
C ILE A 274 -0.56 -14.84 21.67
N PRO A 275 -1.15 -16.05 21.81
CA PRO A 275 -1.27 -16.97 20.68
C PRO A 275 -2.06 -16.32 19.55
N LYS A 276 -1.54 -16.38 18.31
CA LYS A 276 -2.12 -15.73 17.12
C LYS A 276 -2.25 -14.22 17.28
N PHE A 277 -1.17 -13.58 17.73
CA PHE A 277 -1.08 -12.12 17.81
C PHE A 277 -1.54 -11.47 16.49
N SER A 278 -2.35 -10.42 16.63
CA SER A 278 -2.73 -9.51 15.56
C SER A 278 -2.67 -8.11 16.13
N ILE A 279 -1.89 -7.23 15.50
CA ILE A 279 -1.77 -5.87 16.03
C ILE A 279 -3.11 -5.12 16.02
N TYR A 280 -4.04 -5.46 15.12
CA TYR A 280 -5.38 -4.86 15.09
C TYR A 280 -6.21 -5.16 16.35
N ASN A 281 -5.87 -6.22 17.08
CA ASN A 281 -6.57 -6.60 18.32
C ASN A 281 -5.95 -5.95 19.57
N GLU A 282 -4.86 -5.21 19.41
CA GLU A 282 -4.16 -4.58 20.52
C GLU A 282 -4.82 -3.29 21.00
N THR A 283 -4.52 -2.91 22.24
CA THR A 283 -5.05 -1.67 22.83
C THR A 283 -4.55 -0.44 22.08
N LYS A 284 -5.34 0.64 22.10
CA LYS A 284 -4.96 1.95 21.54
C LYS A 284 -3.59 2.43 22.03
N ARG A 285 -3.24 2.16 23.30
CA ARG A 285 -1.92 2.49 23.86
C ARG A 285 -0.77 1.87 23.07
N TRP A 286 -0.91 0.60 22.65
CA TRP A 286 0.09 -0.07 21.84
C TRP A 286 0.18 0.52 20.44
N HIS A 287 -0.96 0.84 19.81
CA HIS A 287 -0.98 1.51 18.51
C HIS A 287 -0.31 2.88 18.56
N ASP A 288 -0.65 3.70 19.55
CA ASP A 288 -0.07 5.02 19.75
C ASP A 288 1.45 4.91 19.96
N MET A 289 1.90 3.96 20.80
CA MET A 289 3.32 3.73 21.05
C MET A 289 4.05 3.25 19.79
N ALA A 290 3.50 2.29 19.05
CA ALA A 290 4.10 1.84 17.79
C ALA A 290 4.21 3.00 16.79
N LYS A 291 3.14 3.79 16.64
CA LYS A 291 3.11 4.94 15.72
C LYS A 291 4.13 6.01 16.12
N PHE A 292 4.38 6.21 17.41
CA PHE A 292 5.35 7.17 17.90
C PHE A 292 6.80 6.66 17.81
N GLU A 293 7.06 5.46 18.33
CA GLU A 293 8.41 4.87 18.46
C GLU A 293 8.99 4.37 17.13
N LEU A 294 8.12 3.91 16.23
CA LEU A 294 8.50 3.20 15.00
C LEU A 294 8.31 4.05 13.74
N CYS A 295 7.83 5.28 13.86
CA CYS A 295 7.76 6.21 12.74
C CYS A 295 9.16 6.77 12.44
N ILE A 296 9.58 6.66 11.18
CA ILE A 296 10.90 7.13 10.72
C ILE A 296 10.91 8.66 10.52
N ARG A 297 9.84 9.20 9.90
CA ARG A 297 9.60 10.63 9.68
C ARG A 297 8.09 10.85 9.61
N GLN A 298 7.59 11.81 10.38
CA GLN A 298 6.19 12.23 10.28
C GLN A 298 5.98 13.08 9.03
N SER A 299 4.82 12.90 8.41
CA SER A 299 4.32 13.73 7.32
C SER A 299 3.63 14.97 7.87
#